data_AF-A0A7S2PCV3-F1
#
_entry.id   AF-A0A7S2PCV3-F1
#
_cell.length_a   1.000
_cell.length_b   1.000
_cell.length_c   1.000
_cell.angle_alpha   90.00
_cell.angle_beta   90.00
_cell.angle_gamma   90.00
#
_symmetry.space_group_name_H-M   'P 1'
#
loop_
_entity.id
_entity.type
_entity.pdbx_description
1 polymer ?
#
loop_
_entity_poly.entity_id
_entity_poly.type
_entity_poly.pdbx_seq_one_letter_code
_entity_poly.pdbx_strand_id
1 'polypeptide(L)'
;GCTIGAWENGGVCVRCTEEMDCPGMGDLFIKPRYYAPAGRPGFVFRCHGNSQRCPGGLPGTCAAGRIPTSVACSLCEPMLKPGVGGECASCVESDYAPSILLVLGLLVGMIAFYRVVDVSRPAATSSAVLMFAMAGSLLVTMLQQLSVFGSINLQWRPPFSDVLAFLSLFAFDLEYLSLDCIGAVDPLAKYLMRVFVVIMFVLVMLLIHIVAVLVLYKGAFKQRVSSLVGSIGLVFSALFLSIVSSMTAPFMCLPHPNGLRTVRDYPDVICYETLFGRHTSMVLM
;
A
#
# COMPACT_ATOMS: atom_id res chain seq x y z
N GLY A 1 -34.60 12.71 26.86
CA GLY A 1 -34.81 12.16 25.50
C GLY A 1 -34.77 13.29 24.49
N CYS A 2 -33.91 13.18 23.49
CA CYS A 2 -33.76 14.20 22.46
C CYS A 2 -34.85 14.11 21.39
N THR A 3 -35.16 15.24 20.74
CA THR A 3 -36.08 15.29 19.60
C THR A 3 -35.46 14.62 18.37
N ILE A 4 -36.30 14.25 17.39
CA ILE A 4 -35.86 13.73 16.10
C ILE A 4 -34.80 14.64 15.48
N GLY A 5 -33.74 14.04 14.92
CA GLY A 5 -32.60 14.78 14.37
C GLY A 5 -31.56 15.27 15.40
N ALA A 6 -31.71 14.88 16.67
CA ALA A 6 -30.72 15.08 17.71
C ALA A 6 -30.48 13.81 18.54
N TRP A 7 -29.27 13.65 19.04
CA TRP A 7 -28.83 12.53 19.88
C TRP A 7 -28.27 13.04 21.21
N GLU A 8 -28.22 12.18 22.23
CA GLU A 8 -27.79 12.57 23.58
C GLU A 8 -26.29 12.35 23.79
N ASN A 9 -25.56 13.42 24.09
CA ASN A 9 -24.13 13.39 24.41
C ASN A 9 -23.88 14.03 25.78
N GLY A 10 -23.56 13.23 26.80
CA GLY A 10 -23.27 13.76 28.14
C GLY A 10 -24.42 14.59 28.74
N GLY A 11 -25.67 14.20 28.48
CA GLY A 11 -26.88 14.89 28.94
C GLY A 11 -27.30 16.09 28.10
N VAL A 12 -26.60 16.39 27.00
CA VAL A 12 -26.94 17.47 26.07
C VAL A 12 -27.38 16.90 24.73
N CYS A 13 -28.47 17.42 24.17
CA CYS A 13 -28.92 17.04 22.84
C CYS A 13 -28.10 17.75 21.77
N VAL A 14 -27.36 16.98 20.98
CA VAL A 14 -26.53 17.46 19.87
C VAL A 14 -27.21 17.13 18.55
N ARG A 15 -27.21 18.09 17.62
CA ARG A 15 -27.81 17.90 16.29
C ARG A 15 -27.02 16.88 15.48
N CYS A 16 -27.73 16.00 14.79
CA CYS A 16 -27.12 15.00 13.93
C CYS A 16 -26.63 15.60 12.62
N THR A 17 -25.50 15.08 12.13
CA THR A 17 -24.97 15.44 10.80
C THR A 17 -25.62 14.57 9.72
N GLU A 18 -25.35 14.87 8.44
CA GLU A 18 -25.96 14.16 7.32
C GLU A 18 -25.58 12.68 7.25
N GLU A 19 -24.48 12.28 7.87
CA GLU A 19 -23.94 10.91 7.91
C GLU A 19 -24.51 10.06 9.05
N MET A 20 -25.32 10.67 9.90
CA MET A 20 -25.98 10.02 11.03
C MET A 20 -27.49 9.87 10.76
N ASP A 21 -28.09 8.90 11.42
CA ASP A 21 -29.53 8.70 11.50
C ASP A 21 -29.97 8.73 12.97
N CYS A 22 -30.90 9.63 13.27
CA CYS A 22 -31.29 9.98 14.64
C CYS A 22 -32.82 9.96 14.74
N PRO A 23 -33.41 8.79 15.00
CA PRO A 23 -34.85 8.60 15.04
C PRO A 23 -35.52 9.29 16.24
N GLY A 24 -34.74 9.80 17.20
CA GLY A 24 -35.21 10.47 18.41
C GLY A 24 -34.90 9.67 19.67
N MET A 25 -35.44 10.11 20.81
CA MET A 25 -35.26 9.48 22.14
C MET A 25 -33.81 9.44 22.67
N GLY A 26 -32.84 9.98 21.94
CA GLY A 26 -31.41 9.92 22.28
C GLY A 26 -30.64 8.87 21.48
N ASP A 27 -31.32 8.07 20.66
CA ASP A 27 -30.70 7.04 19.84
C ASP A 27 -29.90 7.63 18.67
N LEU A 28 -28.77 6.99 18.37
CA LEU A 28 -27.85 7.39 17.31
C LEU A 28 -27.41 6.17 16.49
N PHE A 29 -27.64 6.24 15.18
CA PHE A 29 -27.15 5.28 14.21
C PHE A 29 -26.27 5.99 13.18
N ILE A 30 -25.26 5.30 12.68
CA ILE A 30 -24.36 5.76 11.64
C ILE A 30 -24.83 5.16 10.31
N LYS A 31 -24.91 5.99 9.27
CA LYS A 31 -25.32 5.52 7.94
C LYS A 31 -24.26 4.59 7.33
N PRO A 32 -24.66 3.69 6.40
CA PRO A 32 -23.70 2.87 5.66
C PRO A 32 -22.62 3.72 4.99
N ARG A 33 -21.42 3.14 4.80
CA ARG A 33 -20.18 3.80 4.32
C ARG A 33 -19.48 4.73 5.32
N TYR A 34 -20.06 4.89 6.51
CA TYR A 34 -19.50 5.71 7.59
C TYR A 34 -19.30 4.89 8.85
N TYR A 35 -18.38 5.33 9.70
CA TYR A 35 -18.05 4.72 10.97
C TYR A 35 -17.81 5.82 12.01
N ALA A 36 -18.25 5.61 13.24
CA ALA A 36 -17.91 6.47 14.37
C ALA A 36 -17.48 5.59 15.56
N PRO A 37 -16.44 5.96 16.33
CA PRO A 37 -16.05 5.21 17.52
C PRO A 37 -17.13 5.20 18.60
N ALA A 38 -17.29 4.09 19.33
CA ALA A 38 -18.29 3.97 20.40
C ALA A 38 -18.14 5.05 21.49
N GLY A 39 -16.91 5.39 21.88
CA GLY A 39 -16.64 6.41 22.90
C GLY A 39 -16.76 7.86 22.41
N ARG A 40 -16.86 8.08 21.10
CA ARG A 40 -16.94 9.42 20.48
C ARG A 40 -17.86 9.37 19.25
N PRO A 41 -19.16 9.15 19.44
CA PRO A 41 -20.04 8.81 18.32
C PRO A 41 -20.34 10.01 17.40
N GLY A 42 -20.02 11.24 17.84
CA GLY A 42 -20.01 12.44 17.01
C GLY A 42 -18.83 12.54 16.01
N PHE A 43 -17.79 11.71 16.15
CA PHE A 43 -16.61 11.73 15.28
C PHE A 43 -16.78 10.73 14.13
N VAL A 44 -17.44 11.18 13.07
CA VAL A 44 -17.73 10.32 11.92
C VAL A 44 -16.57 10.32 10.92
N PHE A 45 -16.14 9.11 10.58
CA PHE A 45 -15.20 8.80 9.52
C PHE A 45 -15.91 8.20 8.32
N ARG A 46 -15.38 8.48 7.13
CA ARG A 46 -15.83 7.91 5.87
C ARG A 46 -14.91 6.77 5.47
N CYS A 47 -15.50 5.65 5.07
CA CYS A 47 -14.75 4.46 4.69
C CYS A 47 -14.41 4.52 3.20
N HIS A 48 -13.16 4.93 2.93
CA HIS A 48 -12.62 5.07 1.57
C HIS A 48 -12.14 3.72 1.03
N GLY A 49 -12.07 3.60 -0.30
CA GLY A 49 -11.74 2.36 -0.99
C GLY A 49 -12.94 1.40 -1.03
N ASN A 50 -13.00 0.47 -0.08
CA ASN A 50 -14.14 -0.44 0.04
C ASN A 50 -15.16 0.10 1.05
N SER A 51 -16.28 0.63 0.56
CA SER A 51 -17.29 1.22 1.43
C SER A 51 -18.05 0.19 2.28
N GLN A 52 -18.00 -1.09 1.92
CA GLN A 52 -18.68 -2.18 2.65
C GLN A 52 -17.98 -2.55 3.97
N ARG A 53 -16.77 -2.02 4.20
CA ARG A 53 -16.09 -2.12 5.51
C ARG A 53 -16.93 -1.55 6.66
N CYS A 54 -17.83 -0.62 6.32
CA CYS A 54 -18.64 0.14 7.24
C CYS A 54 -20.12 -0.07 6.89
N PRO A 55 -20.75 -1.11 7.46
CA PRO A 55 -22.15 -1.43 7.20
C PRO A 55 -23.12 -0.38 7.76
N GLY A 56 -22.65 0.50 8.64
CA GLY A 56 -23.48 1.41 9.44
C GLY A 56 -23.97 0.73 10.72
N GLY A 57 -24.98 1.33 11.35
CA GLY A 57 -25.55 0.84 12.61
C GLY A 57 -25.03 1.61 13.83
N LEU A 58 -24.90 0.97 14.97
CA LEU A 58 -24.48 1.65 16.21
C LEU A 58 -23.02 2.13 16.11
N PRO A 59 -22.64 3.23 16.78
CA PRO A 59 -21.25 3.63 16.93
C PRO A 59 -20.37 2.48 17.43
N GLY A 60 -19.20 2.29 16.83
CA GLY A 60 -18.30 1.16 17.09
C GLY A 60 -18.59 -0.08 16.24
N THR A 61 -19.53 -0.05 15.29
CA THR A 61 -19.84 -1.19 14.43
C THR A 61 -18.97 -1.20 13.16
N CYS A 62 -18.31 -2.32 12.90
CA CYS A 62 -17.53 -2.58 11.68
C CYS A 62 -17.97 -3.90 11.03
N ALA A 63 -17.62 -4.11 9.76
CA ALA A 63 -17.80 -5.41 9.11
C ALA A 63 -17.04 -6.54 9.84
N ALA A 64 -17.45 -7.79 9.63
CA ALA A 64 -16.91 -8.95 10.35
C ALA A 64 -15.37 -9.07 10.25
N GLY A 65 -14.72 -9.39 11.37
CA GLY A 65 -13.26 -9.55 11.47
C GLY A 65 -12.45 -8.24 11.44
N ARG A 66 -13.11 -7.09 11.49
CA ARG A 66 -12.44 -5.77 11.59
C ARG A 66 -12.30 -5.32 13.02
N ILE A 67 -11.21 -4.60 13.30
CA ILE A 67 -10.95 -4.03 14.62
C ILE A 67 -11.88 -2.81 14.84
N PRO A 68 -12.80 -2.84 15.82
CA PRO A 68 -13.78 -1.78 16.03
C PRO A 68 -13.19 -0.48 16.53
N THR A 69 -11.93 -0.49 17.00
CA THR A 69 -11.20 0.70 17.46
C THR A 69 -10.33 1.32 16.36
N SER A 70 -10.21 0.67 15.20
CA SER A 70 -9.43 1.21 14.08
C SER A 70 -10.17 2.34 13.38
N VAL A 71 -9.45 3.35 12.90
CA VAL A 71 -10.07 4.49 12.22
C VAL A 71 -10.69 4.00 10.91
N ALA A 72 -11.96 4.37 10.69
CA ALA A 72 -12.76 3.99 9.53
C ALA A 72 -12.83 2.46 9.26
N CYS A 73 -12.76 1.65 10.33
CA CYS A 73 -12.71 0.19 10.23
C CYS A 73 -11.61 -0.30 9.26
N SER A 74 -10.45 0.35 9.25
CA SER A 74 -9.43 0.08 8.23
C SER A 74 -8.64 -1.20 8.50
N LEU A 75 -8.50 -1.60 9.76
CA LEU A 75 -7.67 -2.75 10.15
C LEU A 75 -8.49 -4.03 10.35
N CYS A 76 -7.91 -5.15 9.93
CA CYS A 76 -8.39 -6.49 10.24
C CYS A 76 -7.80 -6.98 11.56
N GLU A 77 -8.50 -7.89 12.23
CA GLU A 77 -7.93 -8.62 13.37
C GLU A 77 -6.69 -9.43 12.94
N PRO A 78 -5.76 -9.74 13.86
CA PRO A 78 -4.58 -10.53 13.54
C PRO A 78 -4.92 -11.85 12.82
N MET A 79 -4.12 -12.22 11.82
CA MET A 79 -4.29 -13.42 10.97
C MET A 79 -5.52 -13.38 10.03
N LEU A 80 -6.17 -12.23 9.88
CA LEU A 80 -7.19 -11.99 8.87
C LEU A 80 -6.68 -11.01 7.81
N LYS A 81 -7.17 -11.15 6.58
CA LYS A 81 -6.88 -10.26 5.44
C LYS A 81 -8.15 -9.56 4.93
N PRO A 82 -8.03 -8.40 4.27
CA PRO A 82 -9.18 -7.75 3.64
C PRO A 82 -9.88 -8.66 2.61
N GLY A 83 -11.17 -8.91 2.81
CA GLY A 83 -12.05 -9.62 1.89
C GLY A 83 -12.67 -8.70 0.82
N VAL A 84 -13.33 -9.30 -0.16
CA VAL A 84 -13.98 -8.58 -1.27
C VAL A 84 -15.22 -7.83 -0.79
N GLY A 85 -15.99 -8.41 0.13
CA GLY A 85 -17.24 -7.83 0.63
C GLY A 85 -17.03 -6.78 1.74
N GLY A 86 -15.78 -6.41 2.03
CA GLY A 86 -15.46 -5.46 3.09
C GLY A 86 -15.25 -6.11 4.44
N GLU A 87 -15.62 -7.37 4.65
CA GLU A 87 -15.19 -8.20 5.79
C GLU A 87 -13.67 -8.46 5.78
N CYS A 88 -13.17 -9.05 6.86
CA CYS A 88 -11.86 -9.67 6.90
C CYS A 88 -12.01 -11.20 6.87
N ALA A 89 -11.31 -11.83 5.93
CA ALA A 89 -11.32 -13.27 5.73
C ALA A 89 -10.09 -13.91 6.39
N SER A 90 -10.23 -15.16 6.82
CA SER A 90 -9.09 -15.92 7.34
C SER A 90 -8.07 -16.21 6.24
N CYS A 91 -6.81 -16.21 6.63
CA CYS A 91 -5.71 -16.60 5.75
C CYS A 91 -5.71 -18.12 5.56
N VAL A 92 -5.81 -18.59 4.32
CA VAL A 92 -5.75 -20.01 3.94
C VAL A 92 -4.34 -20.34 3.46
N GLU A 93 -3.89 -21.60 3.57
CA GLU A 93 -2.55 -22.01 3.10
C GLU A 93 -2.26 -21.64 1.63
N SER A 94 -3.29 -21.65 0.79
CA SER A 94 -3.22 -21.21 -0.61
C SER A 94 -2.83 -19.73 -0.78
N ASP A 95 -3.08 -18.89 0.24
CA ASP A 95 -2.83 -17.44 0.18
C ASP A 95 -1.35 -17.08 0.34
N TYR A 96 -0.54 -17.98 0.90
CA TYR A 96 0.91 -17.77 1.01
C TYR A 96 1.63 -18.10 -0.31
N ALA A 97 1.07 -19.00 -1.13
CA ALA A 97 1.71 -19.48 -2.34
C ALA A 97 2.05 -18.36 -3.34
N PRO A 98 1.16 -17.39 -3.64
CA PRO A 98 1.50 -16.25 -4.51
C PRO A 98 2.65 -15.40 -3.97
N SER A 99 2.69 -15.17 -2.66
CA SER A 99 3.75 -14.39 -2.01
C SER A 99 5.10 -15.10 -2.12
N ILE A 100 5.13 -16.41 -1.86
CA ILE A 100 6.35 -17.23 -1.98
C ILE A 100 6.82 -17.28 -3.44
N LEU A 101 5.90 -17.54 -4.38
CA LEU A 101 6.21 -17.58 -5.81
C LEU A 101 6.74 -16.23 -6.32
N LEU A 102 6.18 -15.12 -5.85
CA LEU A 102 6.67 -13.79 -6.19
C LEU A 102 8.09 -13.59 -5.66
N VAL A 103 8.36 -13.89 -4.39
CA VAL A 103 9.70 -13.75 -3.79
C VAL A 103 10.73 -14.60 -4.54
N LEU A 104 10.39 -15.86 -4.85
CA LEU A 104 11.24 -16.74 -5.65
C LEU A 104 11.45 -16.20 -7.07
N GLY A 105 10.38 -15.72 -7.71
CA GLY A 105 10.43 -15.11 -9.04
C GLY A 105 11.31 -13.86 -9.08
N LEU A 106 11.23 -13.00 -8.07
CA LEU A 106 12.08 -11.81 -7.93
C LEU A 106 13.54 -12.19 -7.70
N LEU A 107 13.82 -13.22 -6.89
CA LEU A 107 15.18 -13.71 -6.67
C LEU A 107 15.79 -14.28 -7.95
N VAL A 108 15.07 -15.17 -8.64
CA VAL A 108 15.50 -15.73 -9.94
C VAL A 108 15.66 -14.62 -10.98
N GLY A 109 14.72 -13.68 -11.02
CA GLY A 109 14.79 -12.49 -11.86
C GLY A 109 16.06 -11.69 -11.61
N MET A 110 16.36 -11.34 -10.36
CA MET A 110 17.58 -10.61 -9.99
C MET A 110 18.86 -11.34 -10.40
N ILE A 111 18.92 -12.66 -10.21
CA ILE A 111 20.06 -13.48 -10.64
C ILE A 111 20.21 -13.42 -12.16
N ALA A 112 19.11 -13.63 -12.90
CA ALA A 112 19.11 -13.58 -14.36
C ALA A 112 19.53 -12.19 -14.87
N PHE A 113 18.99 -11.12 -14.28
CA PHE A 113 19.34 -9.74 -14.61
C PHE A 113 20.82 -9.45 -14.38
N TYR A 114 21.35 -9.81 -13.21
CA TYR A 114 22.78 -9.66 -12.91
C TYR A 114 23.64 -10.38 -13.95
N ARG A 115 23.27 -11.63 -14.32
CA ARG A 115 23.97 -12.40 -15.35
C ARG A 115 23.92 -11.74 -16.71
N VAL A 116 22.77 -11.20 -17.11
CA VAL A 116 22.62 -10.45 -18.37
C VAL A 116 23.55 -9.25 -18.36
N VAL A 117 23.55 -8.43 -17.32
CA VAL A 117 24.43 -7.25 -17.22
C VAL A 117 25.91 -7.64 -17.27
N ASP A 118 26.30 -8.69 -16.56
CA ASP A 118 27.70 -9.12 -16.48
C ASP A 118 28.26 -9.74 -17.77
N VAL A 119 27.40 -10.42 -18.55
CA VAL A 119 27.78 -11.01 -19.84
C VAL A 119 27.63 -10.00 -20.98
N SER A 120 26.76 -9.00 -20.82
CA SER A 120 26.49 -7.99 -21.86
C SER A 120 27.75 -7.20 -22.21
N ARG A 121 28.03 -7.10 -23.50
CA ARG A 121 29.10 -6.25 -24.05
C ARG A 121 28.46 -5.25 -25.01
N PRO A 122 27.98 -4.09 -24.51
CA PRO A 122 27.24 -3.13 -25.33
C PRO A 122 28.00 -2.70 -26.58
N ALA A 123 29.33 -2.51 -26.46
CA ALA A 123 30.21 -2.13 -27.56
C ALA A 123 30.33 -3.18 -28.68
N ALA A 124 30.03 -4.45 -28.40
CA ALA A 124 30.04 -5.53 -29.37
C ALA A 124 28.62 -5.95 -29.82
N THR A 125 27.59 -5.32 -29.26
CA THR A 125 26.18 -5.65 -29.53
C THR A 125 25.68 -4.82 -30.71
N SER A 126 24.83 -5.39 -31.57
CA SER A 126 24.29 -4.65 -32.71
C SER A 126 23.38 -3.51 -32.27
N SER A 127 23.40 -2.40 -33.02
CA SER A 127 22.55 -1.23 -32.75
C SER A 127 21.06 -1.58 -32.71
N ALA A 128 20.62 -2.56 -33.51
CA ALA A 128 19.23 -3.03 -33.52
C ALA A 128 18.80 -3.67 -32.18
N VAL A 129 19.67 -4.49 -31.57
CA VAL A 129 19.38 -5.13 -30.27
C VAL A 129 19.35 -4.08 -29.16
N LEU A 130 20.26 -3.10 -29.19
CA LEU A 130 20.26 -2.00 -28.23
C LEU A 130 18.98 -1.14 -28.36
N MET A 131 18.56 -0.82 -29.59
CA MET A 131 17.33 -0.07 -29.83
C MET A 131 16.10 -0.82 -29.31
N PHE A 132 16.02 -2.14 -29.52
CA PHE A 132 14.93 -2.95 -28.99
C PHE A 132 14.91 -2.97 -27.46
N ALA A 133 16.07 -3.12 -26.82
CA ALA A 133 16.18 -3.07 -25.36
C ALA A 133 15.77 -1.69 -24.79
N MET A 134 16.18 -0.61 -25.44
CA MET A 134 15.79 0.75 -25.06
C MET A 134 14.29 0.97 -25.24
N ALA A 135 13.71 0.57 -26.37
CA ALA A 135 12.27 0.65 -26.62
C ALA A 135 11.47 -0.16 -25.59
N GLY A 136 11.94 -1.36 -25.23
CA GLY A 136 11.35 -2.16 -24.17
C GLY A 136 11.41 -1.45 -22.81
N SER A 137 12.55 -0.86 -22.45
CA SER A 137 12.68 -0.11 -21.19
C SER A 137 11.77 1.12 -21.13
N LEU A 138 11.61 1.83 -22.25
CA LEU A 138 10.70 2.98 -22.37
C LEU A 138 9.25 2.54 -22.25
N LEU A 139 8.88 1.41 -22.88
CA LEU A 139 7.53 0.84 -22.75
C LEU A 139 7.23 0.49 -21.30
N VAL A 140 8.14 -0.20 -20.60
CA VAL A 140 7.98 -0.53 -19.18
C VAL A 140 7.84 0.74 -18.35
N THR A 141 8.68 1.75 -18.59
CA THR A 141 8.61 3.03 -17.88
C THR A 141 7.28 3.73 -18.10
N MET A 142 6.75 3.71 -19.33
CA MET A 142 5.43 4.26 -19.66
C MET A 142 4.30 3.52 -18.93
N LEU A 143 4.37 2.19 -18.86
CA LEU A 143 3.39 1.38 -18.10
C LEU A 143 3.45 1.70 -16.60
N GLN A 144 4.65 1.85 -16.04
CA GLN A 144 4.83 2.25 -14.65
C GLN A 144 4.30 3.68 -14.39
N GLN A 145 4.53 4.63 -15.29
CA GLN A 145 3.99 5.99 -15.19
C GLN A 145 2.45 5.97 -15.22
N LEU A 146 1.87 5.16 -16.10
CA LEU A 146 0.41 4.99 -16.16
C LEU A 146 -0.16 4.39 -14.87
N SER A 147 0.57 3.47 -14.24
CA SER A 147 0.16 2.90 -12.96
C SER A 147 0.05 3.96 -11.85
N VAL A 148 0.89 5.01 -11.87
CA VAL A 148 0.83 6.09 -10.89
C VAL A 148 -0.48 6.89 -11.03
N PHE A 149 -1.12 6.94 -12.21
CA PHE A 149 -2.45 7.55 -12.31
C PHE A 149 -3.51 6.81 -11.49
N GLY A 150 -3.31 5.51 -11.20
CA GLY A 150 -4.15 4.76 -10.27
C GLY A 150 -4.08 5.30 -8.83
N SER A 151 -2.97 5.93 -8.43
CA SER A 151 -2.82 6.55 -7.12
C SER A 151 -3.44 7.94 -7.01
N ILE A 152 -4.02 8.49 -8.10
CA ILE A 152 -4.81 9.72 -8.05
C ILE A 152 -6.18 9.45 -7.45
N ASN A 153 -6.72 10.39 -6.67
CA ASN A 153 -8.01 10.25 -5.97
C ASN A 153 -9.20 10.46 -6.92
N LEU A 154 -9.30 9.59 -7.93
CA LEU A 154 -10.39 9.55 -8.89
C LEU A 154 -11.03 8.16 -8.86
N GLN A 155 -12.35 8.12 -8.79
CA GLN A 155 -13.12 6.87 -8.90
C GLN A 155 -13.14 6.45 -10.37
N TRP A 156 -12.13 5.69 -10.78
CA TRP A 156 -12.06 5.10 -12.12
C TRP A 156 -13.21 4.11 -12.29
N ARG A 157 -14.04 4.30 -13.32
CA ARG A 157 -15.06 3.31 -13.71
C ARG A 157 -14.43 2.24 -14.60
N PRO A 158 -14.95 1.00 -14.58
CA PRO A 158 -14.57 -0.02 -15.55
C PRO A 158 -14.76 0.50 -16.99
N PRO A 159 -13.85 0.18 -17.93
CA PRO A 159 -12.73 -0.78 -17.84
C PRO A 159 -11.41 -0.19 -17.32
N PHE A 160 -11.33 1.13 -17.10
CA PHE A 160 -10.08 1.79 -16.70
C PHE A 160 -9.58 1.36 -15.33
N SER A 161 -10.48 1.07 -14.39
CA SER A 161 -10.13 0.49 -13.08
C SER A 161 -9.35 -0.81 -13.21
N ASP A 162 -9.73 -1.65 -14.17
CA ASP A 162 -9.21 -3.00 -14.33
C ASP A 162 -7.83 -2.96 -15.01
N VAL A 163 -7.67 -2.05 -15.98
CA VAL A 163 -6.37 -1.76 -16.60
C VAL A 163 -5.39 -1.22 -15.56
N LEU A 164 -5.81 -0.23 -14.75
CA LEU A 164 -4.95 0.34 -13.70
C LEU A 164 -4.60 -0.69 -12.63
N ALA A 165 -5.53 -1.57 -12.26
CA ALA A 165 -5.26 -2.69 -11.35
C ALA A 165 -4.22 -3.65 -11.94
N PHE A 166 -4.30 -3.99 -13.22
CA PHE A 166 -3.26 -4.79 -13.88
C PHE A 166 -1.91 -4.08 -13.92
N LEU A 167 -1.89 -2.77 -14.21
CA LEU A 167 -0.65 -1.98 -14.27
C LEU A 167 0.03 -1.82 -12.91
N SER A 168 -0.73 -1.86 -11.80
CA SER A 168 -0.20 -1.78 -10.43
C SER A 168 0.81 -2.88 -10.09
N LEU A 169 0.71 -4.04 -10.74
CA LEU A 169 1.68 -5.13 -10.60
C LEU A 169 3.09 -4.71 -11.03
N PHE A 170 3.20 -3.82 -12.01
CA PHE A 170 4.48 -3.29 -12.50
C PHE A 170 5.03 -2.13 -11.64
N ALA A 171 4.19 -1.57 -10.77
CA ALA A 171 4.57 -0.53 -9.82
C ALA A 171 5.06 -1.09 -8.47
N PHE A 172 5.19 -2.42 -8.34
CA PHE A 172 5.61 -3.09 -7.10
C PHE A 172 4.78 -2.66 -5.89
N ASP A 173 3.45 -2.63 -6.05
CA ASP A 173 2.58 -2.30 -4.93
C ASP A 173 2.47 -3.48 -3.96
N LEU A 174 3.07 -3.33 -2.77
CA LEU A 174 3.12 -4.37 -1.74
C LEU A 174 1.75 -4.62 -1.09
N GLU A 175 0.74 -3.78 -1.37
CA GLU A 175 -0.61 -3.93 -0.81
C GLU A 175 -1.34 -5.18 -1.34
N TYR A 176 -0.92 -5.71 -2.50
CA TYR A 176 -1.43 -6.98 -3.05
C TYR A 176 -0.76 -8.22 -2.43
N LEU A 177 0.41 -8.05 -1.81
CA LEU A 177 0.99 -9.12 -1.02
C LEU A 177 0.17 -9.21 0.27
N SER A 178 -0.40 -10.37 0.54
CA SER A 178 -1.12 -10.65 1.79
C SER A 178 -0.15 -10.76 2.96
N LEU A 179 0.68 -9.73 3.18
CA LEU A 179 1.65 -9.64 4.28
C LEU A 179 0.95 -9.70 5.64
N ASP A 180 -0.32 -9.29 5.69
CA ASP A 180 -1.20 -9.43 6.86
C ASP A 180 -1.41 -10.89 7.29
N CYS A 181 -1.21 -11.84 6.37
CA CYS A 181 -1.26 -13.27 6.70
C CYS A 181 0.04 -13.79 7.33
N ILE A 182 1.18 -13.11 7.11
CA ILE A 182 2.46 -13.51 7.69
C ILE A 182 2.56 -13.01 9.14
N GLY A 183 1.84 -11.93 9.48
CA GLY A 183 1.65 -11.46 10.84
C GLY A 183 0.91 -10.14 10.90
N ALA A 184 0.51 -9.73 12.10
CA ALA A 184 -0.04 -8.39 12.32
C ALA A 184 1.06 -7.34 12.15
N VAL A 185 1.07 -6.65 11.01
CA VAL A 185 2.05 -5.60 10.70
C VAL A 185 1.41 -4.23 10.93
N ASP A 186 2.03 -3.45 11.82
CA ASP A 186 1.62 -2.06 12.06
C ASP A 186 1.74 -1.20 10.77
N PRO A 187 0.85 -0.21 10.54
CA PRO A 187 0.91 0.65 9.35
C PRO A 187 2.27 1.34 9.16
N LEU A 188 2.95 1.75 10.24
CA LEU A 188 4.30 2.32 10.14
C LEU A 188 5.31 1.28 9.68
N ALA A 189 5.23 0.05 10.17
CA ALA A 189 6.12 -1.03 9.72
C ALA A 189 5.87 -1.39 8.25
N LYS A 190 4.61 -1.39 7.78
CA LYS A 190 4.29 -1.55 6.35
C LYS A 190 4.92 -0.44 5.51
N TYR A 191 4.79 0.81 5.96
CA TYR A 191 5.42 1.96 5.31
C TYR A 191 6.94 1.83 5.25
N LEU A 192 7.59 1.51 6.38
CA LEU A 192 9.04 1.34 6.43
C LEU A 192 9.53 0.20 5.54
N MET A 193 8.82 -0.94 5.52
CA MET A 193 9.14 -2.01 4.58
C MET A 193 9.05 -1.55 3.13
N ARG A 194 8.05 -0.73 2.79
CA ARG A 194 7.90 -0.14 1.45
C ARG A 194 9.07 0.80 1.11
N VAL A 195 9.50 1.65 2.04
CA VAL A 195 10.64 2.57 1.86
C VAL A 195 11.98 1.81 1.75
N PHE A 196 12.21 0.84 2.63
CA PHE A 196 13.45 0.08 2.68
C PHE A 196 13.55 -1.05 1.65
N VAL A 197 12.48 -1.31 0.88
CA VAL A 197 12.47 -2.38 -0.14
C VAL A 197 13.63 -2.24 -1.11
N VAL A 198 13.93 -1.00 -1.53
CA VAL A 198 15.01 -0.74 -2.50
C VAL A 198 16.38 -1.01 -1.91
N ILE A 199 16.59 -0.68 -0.63
CA ILE A 199 17.82 -1.02 0.08
C ILE A 199 17.96 -2.55 0.16
N MET A 200 16.88 -3.27 0.44
CA MET A 200 16.86 -4.73 0.43
C MET A 200 17.25 -5.29 -0.95
N PHE A 201 16.68 -4.78 -2.04
CA PHE A 201 17.06 -5.17 -3.40
C PHE A 201 18.54 -4.91 -3.70
N VAL A 202 19.08 -3.77 -3.27
CA VAL A 202 20.52 -3.46 -3.42
C VAL A 202 21.39 -4.43 -2.63
N LEU A 203 21.02 -4.75 -1.38
CA LEU A 203 21.74 -5.72 -0.56
C LEU A 203 21.72 -7.13 -1.18
N VAL A 204 20.56 -7.58 -1.68
CA VAL A 204 20.47 -8.86 -2.39
C VAL A 204 21.31 -8.85 -3.66
N MET A 205 21.31 -7.76 -4.42
CA MET A 205 22.14 -7.61 -5.62
C MET A 205 23.64 -7.64 -5.28
N LEU A 206 24.05 -7.02 -4.16
CA LEU A 206 25.42 -7.09 -3.66
C LEU A 206 25.81 -8.54 -3.28
N LEU A 207 24.92 -9.27 -2.61
CA LEU A 207 25.15 -10.68 -2.28
C LEU A 207 25.30 -11.53 -3.55
N ILE A 208 24.41 -11.35 -4.53
CA ILE A 208 24.49 -12.03 -5.83
C ILE A 208 25.83 -11.72 -6.51
N HIS A 209 26.27 -10.46 -6.51
CA HIS A 209 27.56 -10.07 -7.06
C HIS A 209 28.74 -10.76 -6.35
N ILE A 210 28.75 -10.75 -5.01
CA ILE A 210 29.81 -11.38 -4.22
C ILE A 210 29.87 -12.88 -4.52
N VAL A 211 28.74 -13.57 -4.48
CA VAL A 211 28.67 -15.01 -4.77
C VAL A 211 29.12 -15.31 -6.20
N ALA A 212 28.64 -14.54 -7.18
CA ALA A 212 29.02 -14.72 -8.58
C ALA A 212 30.52 -14.51 -8.81
N VAL A 213 31.12 -13.48 -8.20
CA VAL A 213 32.56 -13.20 -8.33
C VAL A 213 33.41 -14.27 -7.65
N LEU A 214 33.00 -14.76 -6.48
CA LEU A 214 33.73 -15.81 -5.77
C LEU A 214 33.65 -17.15 -6.53
N VAL A 215 32.46 -17.56 -6.97
CA VAL A 215 32.22 -18.88 -7.59
C VAL A 215 32.71 -18.93 -9.04
N LEU A 216 32.44 -17.90 -9.85
CA LEU A 216 32.65 -17.95 -11.29
C LEU A 216 33.94 -17.25 -11.73
N TYR A 217 34.37 -16.24 -10.97
CA TYR A 217 35.49 -15.37 -11.33
C TYR A 217 36.66 -15.44 -10.34
N LYS A 218 36.65 -16.43 -9.43
CA LYS A 218 37.74 -16.74 -8.49
C LYS A 218 38.21 -15.51 -7.68
N GLY A 219 37.30 -14.61 -7.33
CA GLY A 219 37.61 -13.42 -6.52
C GLY A 219 38.11 -12.20 -7.28
N ALA A 220 37.99 -12.13 -8.60
CA ALA A 220 38.40 -10.97 -9.41
C ALA A 220 37.46 -9.74 -9.30
N PHE A 221 37.24 -9.23 -8.08
CA PHE A 221 36.28 -8.16 -7.78
C PHE A 221 36.52 -6.88 -8.59
N LYS A 222 37.77 -6.41 -8.67
CA LYS A 222 38.11 -5.14 -9.36
C LYS A 222 37.68 -5.12 -10.84
N GLN A 223 37.70 -6.27 -11.50
CA GLN A 223 37.34 -6.37 -12.92
C GLN A 223 35.83 -6.35 -13.16
N ARG A 224 35.02 -6.58 -12.12
CA ARG A 224 33.55 -6.75 -12.22
C ARG A 224 32.75 -5.67 -11.52
N VAL A 225 33.40 -4.61 -11.07
CA VAL A 225 32.73 -3.44 -10.48
C VAL A 225 31.75 -2.80 -11.47
N SER A 226 32.07 -2.79 -12.77
CA SER A 226 31.16 -2.28 -13.81
C SER A 226 29.83 -3.04 -13.85
N SER A 227 29.86 -4.37 -13.70
CA SER A 227 28.66 -5.22 -13.67
C SER A 227 27.82 -4.92 -12.43
N LEU A 228 28.46 -4.69 -11.28
CA LEU A 228 27.78 -4.30 -10.05
C LEU A 228 27.10 -2.93 -10.18
N VAL A 229 27.85 -1.92 -10.64
CA VAL A 229 27.32 -0.56 -10.83
C VAL A 229 26.17 -0.55 -11.84
N GLY A 230 26.30 -1.29 -12.95
CA GLY A 230 25.24 -1.44 -13.95
C GLY A 230 23.99 -2.11 -13.37
N SER A 231 24.16 -3.17 -12.58
CA SER A 231 23.04 -3.89 -11.95
C SER A 231 22.33 -3.05 -10.90
N ILE A 232 23.08 -2.32 -10.06
CA ILE A 232 22.50 -1.39 -9.07
C ILE A 232 21.75 -0.26 -9.78
N GLY A 233 22.35 0.38 -10.80
CA GLY A 233 21.71 1.44 -11.56
C GLY A 233 20.39 1.00 -12.21
N LEU A 234 20.34 -0.23 -12.71
CA LEU A 234 19.12 -0.82 -13.27
C LEU A 234 18.05 -1.04 -12.19
N VAL A 235 18.42 -1.56 -11.01
CA VAL A 235 17.50 -1.72 -9.87
C VAL A 235 16.89 -0.39 -9.46
N PHE A 236 17.72 0.65 -9.30
CA PHE A 236 17.23 2.00 -8.98
C PHE A 236 16.31 2.55 -10.07
N SER A 237 16.66 2.36 -11.35
CA SER A 237 15.83 2.82 -12.46
C SER A 237 14.47 2.13 -12.50
N ALA A 238 14.44 0.80 -12.28
CA ALA A 238 13.23 0.00 -12.29
C ALA A 238 12.29 0.29 -11.12
N LEU A 239 12.85 0.63 -9.95
CA LEU A 239 12.09 0.90 -8.72
C LEU A 239 11.83 2.40 -8.49
N PHE A 240 12.35 3.29 -9.34
CA PHE A 240 12.28 4.74 -9.15
C PHE A 240 10.85 5.23 -8.88
N LEU A 241 9.88 4.80 -9.69
CA LEU A 241 8.49 5.22 -9.52
C LEU A 241 7.85 4.65 -8.25
N SER A 242 8.20 3.43 -7.85
CA SER A 242 7.76 2.83 -6.59
C SER A 242 8.31 3.61 -5.38
N ILE A 243 9.59 4.03 -5.44
CA ILE A 243 10.21 4.88 -4.42
C ILE A 243 9.46 6.20 -4.31
N VAL A 244 9.31 6.92 -5.42
CA VAL A 244 8.64 8.23 -5.43
C VAL A 244 7.21 8.10 -4.92
N SER A 245 6.47 7.09 -5.38
CA SER A 245 5.09 6.84 -4.92
C SER A 245 5.05 6.63 -3.39
N SER A 246 5.96 5.81 -2.86
CA SER A 246 6.07 5.52 -1.43
C SER A 246 6.43 6.77 -0.61
N MET A 247 7.36 7.59 -1.10
CA MET A 247 7.73 8.87 -0.48
C MET A 247 6.56 9.87 -0.50
N THR A 248 5.71 9.84 -1.53
CA THR A 248 4.55 10.73 -1.63
C THR A 248 3.33 10.26 -0.84
N ALA A 249 3.24 8.98 -0.48
CA ALA A 249 2.07 8.38 0.17
C ALA A 249 1.64 9.10 1.47
N PRO A 250 2.54 9.50 2.40
CA PRO A 250 2.16 10.22 3.61
C PRO A 250 1.48 11.57 3.36
N PHE A 251 1.67 12.18 2.19
CA PHE A 251 1.09 13.48 1.84
C PHE A 251 -0.30 13.37 1.20
N MET A 252 -0.72 12.16 0.81
CA MET A 252 -2.02 11.90 0.20
C MET A 252 -3.09 11.70 1.27
N CYS A 253 -3.68 12.79 1.76
CA CYS A 253 -4.69 12.76 2.80
C CYS A 253 -6.12 12.86 2.24
N LEU A 254 -7.04 12.05 2.79
CA LEU A 254 -8.46 12.05 2.45
C LEU A 254 -9.30 12.72 3.54
N PRO A 255 -10.26 13.59 3.19
CA PRO A 255 -11.11 14.26 4.16
C PRO A 255 -12.22 13.36 4.71
N HIS A 256 -12.65 13.68 5.94
CA HIS A 256 -13.78 13.08 6.62
C HIS A 256 -14.79 14.14 7.10
N PRO A 257 -16.06 13.74 7.34
CA PRO A 257 -17.11 14.66 7.81
C PRO A 257 -16.79 15.41 9.10
N ASN A 258 -16.02 14.79 10.00
CA ASN A 258 -15.57 15.40 11.25
C ASN A 258 -14.47 16.47 11.09
N GLY A 259 -14.06 16.80 9.85
CA GLY A 259 -13.01 17.77 9.56
C GLY A 259 -11.59 17.19 9.62
N LEU A 260 -11.42 15.98 10.14
CA LEU A 260 -10.13 15.27 10.16
C LEU A 260 -9.80 14.72 8.77
N ARG A 261 -8.53 14.36 8.59
CA ARG A 261 -8.04 13.74 7.36
C ARG A 261 -7.22 12.49 7.71
N THR A 262 -7.28 11.45 6.90
CA THR A 262 -6.45 10.23 7.07
C THR A 262 -5.58 10.00 5.85
N VAL A 263 -4.46 9.30 6.02
CA VAL A 263 -3.58 8.92 4.91
C VAL A 263 -4.31 7.92 4.02
N ARG A 264 -4.31 8.13 2.70
CA ARG A 264 -5.02 7.31 1.73
C ARG A 264 -4.65 5.82 1.82
N ASP A 265 -3.35 5.54 1.77
CA ASP A 265 -2.80 4.18 1.78
C ASP A 265 -2.80 3.58 3.20
N TYR A 266 -2.94 4.44 4.23
CA TYR A 266 -2.97 4.03 5.63
C TYR A 266 -4.13 4.71 6.37
N PRO A 267 -5.40 4.31 6.12
CA PRO A 267 -6.57 5.03 6.65
C PRO A 267 -6.70 5.02 8.18
N ASP A 268 -5.93 4.19 8.88
CA ASP A 268 -5.80 4.22 10.34
C ASP A 268 -5.00 5.43 10.85
N VAL A 269 -4.21 6.07 9.99
CA VAL A 269 -3.31 7.17 10.36
C VAL A 269 -3.96 8.51 10.04
N ILE A 270 -4.18 9.33 11.08
CA ILE A 270 -4.74 10.68 10.96
C ILE A 270 -3.62 11.67 10.58
N CYS A 271 -3.86 12.49 9.56
CA CYS A 271 -2.89 13.45 9.04
C CYS A 271 -2.74 14.68 9.94
N TYR A 272 -1.50 15.11 10.18
CA TYR A 272 -1.12 16.35 10.87
C TYR A 272 -1.66 16.52 12.31
N GLU A 273 -2.12 15.43 12.92
CA GLU A 273 -2.63 15.42 14.30
C GLU A 273 -1.47 15.17 15.27
N THR A 274 -1.10 16.19 16.05
CA THR A 274 0.06 16.14 16.96
C THR A 274 -0.11 15.15 18.11
N LEU A 275 -1.36 14.81 18.47
CA LEU A 275 -1.71 13.93 19.59
C LEU A 275 -1.41 12.44 19.32
N PHE A 276 -1.41 12.01 18.05
CA PHE A 276 -1.25 10.59 17.70
C PHE A 276 0.12 10.25 17.11
N GLY A 277 0.98 11.23 16.77
CA GLY A 277 2.41 11.09 16.47
C GLY A 277 2.82 10.24 15.24
N ARG A 278 1.96 9.33 14.76
CA ARG A 278 2.25 8.34 13.71
C ARG A 278 2.45 8.97 12.33
N HIS A 279 1.71 10.03 12.01
CA HIS A 279 1.86 10.72 10.73
C HIS A 279 3.18 11.49 10.65
N THR A 280 3.57 12.17 11.74
CA THR A 280 4.85 12.90 11.81
C THR A 280 6.04 11.96 11.61
N SER A 281 6.00 10.74 12.17
CA SER A 281 7.05 9.73 11.91
C SER A 281 7.12 9.27 10.45
N MET A 282 5.99 9.25 9.73
CA MET A 282 5.97 8.91 8.30
C MET A 282 6.50 10.04 7.40
N VAL A 283 6.40 11.30 7.86
CA VAL A 283 6.84 12.48 7.08
C VAL A 283 8.32 12.82 7.33
N LEU A 284 8.84 12.52 8.53
CA LEU A 284 10.22 12.86 8.92
C LEU A 284 11.26 11.80 8.54
N MET A 285 10.84 10.58 8.17
CA MET A 285 11.72 9.49 7.73
C MET A 285 11.91 9.51 6.21
#